data_AF-A0A4C1SML3-F1
#
_entry.id   AF-A0A4C1SML3-F1
#
_cell.length_a   1.000
_cell.length_b   1.000
_cell.length_c   1.000
_cell.angle_alpha   90.00
_cell.angle_beta   90.00
_cell.angle_gamma   90.00
#
_symmetry.space_group_name_H-M   'P 1'
#
loop_
_entity.id
_entity.type
_entity.pdbx_description
1 polymer ?
#
loop_
_entity_poly.entity_id
_entity_poly.type
_entity_poly.pdbx_seq_one_letter_code
_entity_poly.pdbx_strand_id
1 'polypeptide(L)'
;MGLGEHCSEEHFMLRENMDEYYSDTKYLQVLEGTKMFYMPVDYTRDIEFFNRESALSYFTEDVGLNAYWYYLNMDYAFFLDGKTFGLNKDRRGEYWLYNVRQLLSRYYFERLSHGYGEIPEFSFLNTIEYGYNPQLVYYNGVGFSYRKNYYEVESYGKYDYYYKVVDFFNRIDEIITKGVYVTYDGKSIDLRKPESIEYIGNIMQGNVDTFDNYFFKFWYMFAHMYLGDVNTNDYEVALMFS
;
A
#
# COMPACT_ATOMS: atom_id res chain seq x y z
N MET A 1 19.61 -0.04 24.14
CA MET A 1 19.02 -1.10 24.99
C MET A 1 19.32 -2.42 24.30
N GLY A 2 19.83 -3.40 25.04
CA GLY A 2 20.59 -4.52 24.49
C GLY A 2 19.76 -5.51 23.67
N LEU A 3 20.37 -6.01 22.60
CA LEU A 3 20.00 -7.21 21.84
C LEU A 3 20.27 -8.49 22.68
N GLY A 4 19.82 -8.50 23.94
CA GLY A 4 20.17 -9.52 24.94
C GLY A 4 18.98 -10.34 25.44
N GLU A 5 17.79 -10.12 24.89
CA GLU A 5 16.62 -10.95 25.14
C GLU A 5 16.10 -11.35 23.75
N HIS A 6 16.12 -12.66 23.45
CA HIS A 6 15.32 -13.21 22.37
C HIS A 6 13.90 -12.68 22.59
N CYS A 7 13.46 -11.74 21.75
CA CYS A 7 12.12 -11.18 21.85
C CYS A 7 11.13 -12.31 21.60
N SER A 8 10.62 -12.91 22.67
CA SER A 8 9.25 -13.38 22.93
C SER A 8 8.38 -13.98 21.80
N GLU A 9 8.89 -14.36 20.63
CA GLU A 9 8.07 -14.97 19.57
C GLU A 9 7.49 -16.32 20.01
N GLU A 10 8.22 -17.07 20.84
CA GLU A 10 7.77 -18.36 21.42
C GLU A 10 6.52 -18.23 22.31
N HIS A 11 6.20 -17.03 22.82
CA HIS A 11 5.11 -16.82 23.77
C HIS A 11 3.87 -16.17 23.15
N PHE A 12 3.91 -15.81 21.86
CA PHE A 12 2.80 -15.20 21.15
C PHE A 12 2.33 -16.09 20.00
N MET A 13 1.02 -16.05 19.73
CA MET A 13 0.46 -16.65 18.51
C MET A 13 0.76 -15.74 17.33
N LEU A 14 1.63 -16.22 16.44
CA LEU A 14 2.02 -15.60 15.18
C LEU A 14 1.57 -16.51 14.04
N ARG A 15 1.55 -15.98 12.80
CA ARG A 15 1.28 -16.79 11.61
C ARG A 15 2.15 -18.04 11.54
N GLU A 16 3.43 -17.90 11.90
CA GLU A 16 4.46 -18.91 11.62
C GLU A 16 4.47 -20.06 12.63
N ASN A 17 3.96 -19.83 13.83
CA ASN A 17 3.85 -20.83 14.90
C ASN A 17 2.39 -21.19 15.22
N MET A 18 1.41 -20.71 14.43
CA MET A 18 -0.01 -20.93 14.68
C MET A 18 -0.39 -22.42 14.71
N ASP A 19 0.26 -23.23 13.88
CA ASP A 19 0.07 -24.69 13.83
C ASP A 19 0.50 -25.40 15.13
N GLU A 20 1.50 -24.85 15.84
CA GLU A 20 1.95 -25.38 17.13
C GLU A 20 0.85 -25.20 18.18
N TYR A 21 0.17 -24.05 18.19
CA TYR A 21 -0.94 -23.78 19.11
C TYR A 21 -2.20 -24.59 18.77
N TYR A 22 -2.47 -24.82 17.47
CA TYR A 22 -3.60 -25.66 17.06
C TYR A 22 -3.38 -27.15 17.36
N SER A 23 -2.13 -27.60 17.40
CA SER A 23 -1.78 -28.98 17.74
C SER A 23 -1.62 -29.21 19.24
N ASP A 24 -1.40 -28.17 20.05
CA ASP A 24 -1.29 -28.29 21.50
C ASP A 24 -2.66 -28.52 22.18
N THR A 25 -2.85 -29.75 22.64
CA THR A 25 -4.03 -30.16 23.44
C THR A 25 -4.27 -29.29 24.68
N LYS A 26 -3.21 -28.75 25.30
CA LYS A 26 -3.33 -27.89 26.48
C LYS A 26 -3.94 -26.54 26.09
N TYR A 27 -3.54 -25.98 24.96
CA TYR A 27 -4.06 -24.72 24.46
C TYR A 27 -5.54 -24.83 24.08
N LEU A 28 -5.92 -25.92 23.39
CA LEU A 28 -7.32 -26.21 23.06
C LEU A 28 -8.21 -26.34 24.30
N GLN A 29 -7.72 -27.01 25.36
CA GLN A 29 -8.45 -27.12 26.63
C GLN A 29 -8.63 -25.79 27.34
N VAL A 30 -7.64 -24.88 27.26
CA VAL A 30 -7.76 -23.53 27.84
C VAL A 30 -8.78 -22.69 27.08
N LEU A 31 -8.86 -22.84 25.75
CA LEU A 31 -9.86 -22.16 24.94
C LEU A 31 -11.27 -22.74 25.15
N GLU A 32 -11.38 -24.03 25.45
CA GLU A 32 -12.66 -24.70 25.68
C GLU A 32 -13.39 -24.12 26.89
N GLY A 33 -14.52 -23.43 26.65
CA GLY A 33 -15.31 -22.77 27.70
C GLY A 33 -14.83 -21.36 28.06
N THR A 34 -13.76 -20.85 27.44
CA THR A 34 -13.34 -19.46 27.58
C THR A 34 -14.35 -18.53 26.90
N LYS A 35 -14.91 -17.59 27.65
CA LYS A 35 -15.87 -16.59 27.13
C LYS A 35 -15.20 -15.38 26.50
N MET A 36 -14.05 -14.99 27.03
CA MET A 36 -13.30 -13.79 26.67
C MET A 36 -11.81 -14.11 26.81
N PHE A 37 -11.04 -13.83 25.76
CA PHE A 37 -9.59 -13.99 25.73
C PHE A 37 -8.97 -12.66 25.34
N TYR A 38 -7.95 -12.22 26.08
CA TYR A 38 -7.19 -11.02 25.78
C TYR A 38 -5.80 -11.44 25.32
N MET A 39 -5.46 -11.10 24.07
CA MET A 39 -4.14 -11.33 23.51
C MET A 39 -3.40 -9.99 23.46
N PRO A 40 -2.34 -9.79 24.26
CA PRO A 40 -1.43 -8.69 24.03
C PRO A 40 -0.75 -8.90 22.68
N VAL A 41 -0.68 -7.83 21.89
CA VAL A 41 -0.02 -7.82 20.57
C VAL A 41 1.06 -6.75 20.58
N ASP A 42 2.25 -7.13 20.14
CA ASP A 42 3.32 -6.21 19.79
C ASP A 42 3.30 -5.98 18.26
N TYR A 43 3.94 -4.90 17.81
CA TYR A 43 4.15 -4.66 16.39
C TYR A 43 5.03 -5.73 15.76
N THR A 44 4.94 -5.89 14.44
CA THR A 44 5.71 -6.89 13.69
C THR A 44 7.20 -6.74 13.96
N ARG A 45 7.83 -7.83 14.44
CA ARG A 45 9.26 -7.91 14.74
C ARG A 45 9.83 -9.24 14.28
N ASP A 46 9.66 -9.52 13.00
CA ASP A 46 10.25 -10.69 12.37
C ASP A 46 11.78 -10.57 12.35
N ILE A 47 12.49 -11.47 13.04
CA ILE A 47 13.96 -11.45 13.13
C ILE A 47 14.60 -11.69 11.76
N GLU A 48 13.98 -12.48 10.88
CA GLU A 48 14.53 -12.80 9.56
C GLU A 48 14.41 -11.63 8.59
N PHE A 49 13.33 -10.85 8.69
CA PHE A 49 13.05 -9.72 7.81
C PHE A 49 13.36 -8.35 8.43
N PHE A 50 13.85 -8.32 9.67
CA PHE A 50 14.14 -7.10 10.41
C PHE A 50 15.04 -6.16 9.60
N ASN A 51 14.57 -4.92 9.42
CA ASN A 51 15.31 -3.88 8.76
C ASN A 51 15.09 -2.54 9.47
N ARG A 52 15.73 -1.48 8.97
CA ARG A 52 15.65 -0.16 9.59
C ARG A 52 14.20 0.38 9.62
N GLU A 53 13.40 0.07 8.61
CA GLU A 53 11.99 0.51 8.54
C GLU A 53 11.11 -0.16 9.60
N SER A 54 11.51 -1.32 10.15
CA SER A 54 10.80 -1.98 11.25
C SER A 54 10.69 -1.12 12.52
N ALA A 55 11.53 -0.10 12.69
CA ALA A 55 11.39 0.86 13.80
C ALA A 55 10.15 1.75 13.67
N LEU A 56 9.59 1.87 12.46
CA LEU A 56 8.41 2.68 12.14
C LEU A 56 7.12 1.85 12.13
N SER A 57 7.16 0.56 12.50
CA SER A 57 5.97 -0.31 12.52
C SER A 57 4.84 0.24 13.38
N TYR A 58 5.15 0.96 14.47
CA TYR A 58 4.11 1.61 15.28
C TYR A 58 3.26 2.64 14.53
N PHE A 59 3.81 3.21 13.45
CA PHE A 59 3.11 4.13 12.59
C PHE A 59 2.45 3.41 11.42
N THR A 60 3.18 2.54 10.72
CA THR A 60 2.67 1.87 9.51
C THR A 60 1.61 0.80 9.81
N GLU A 61 1.67 0.17 10.98
CA GLU A 61 0.72 -0.85 11.45
C GLU A 61 -0.34 -0.30 12.41
N ASP A 62 -0.37 1.02 12.63
CA ASP A 62 -1.40 1.63 13.47
C ASP A 62 -2.79 1.35 12.88
N VAL A 63 -3.68 0.83 13.72
CA VAL A 63 -5.04 0.47 13.31
C VAL A 63 -5.83 1.71 12.89
N GLY A 64 -5.58 2.85 13.53
CA GLY A 64 -6.23 4.12 13.20
C GLY A 64 -5.79 4.66 11.84
N LEU A 65 -4.50 4.63 11.53
CA LEU A 65 -3.95 5.05 10.24
C LEU A 65 -4.46 4.15 9.09
N ASN A 66 -4.47 2.84 9.30
CA ASN A 66 -4.97 1.89 8.32
C ASN A 66 -6.48 2.05 8.09
N ALA A 67 -7.24 2.22 9.17
CA ALA A 67 -8.66 2.52 9.08
C ALA A 67 -8.93 3.84 8.36
N TYR A 68 -8.13 4.88 8.62
CA TYR A 68 -8.24 6.17 7.93
C TYR A 68 -8.10 6.02 6.41
N TRP A 69 -7.06 5.32 5.96
CA TRP A 69 -6.85 5.09 4.52
C TRP A 69 -7.97 4.25 3.90
N TYR A 70 -8.45 3.24 4.60
CA TYR A 70 -9.58 2.42 4.17
C TYR A 70 -10.85 3.26 4.01
N TYR A 71 -11.25 4.03 5.03
CA TYR A 71 -12.46 4.85 5.00
C TYR A 71 -12.38 5.94 3.95
N LEU A 72 -11.22 6.58 3.77
CA LEU A 72 -11.02 7.57 2.71
C LEU A 72 -11.28 6.98 1.31
N ASN A 73 -10.77 5.77 1.06
CA ASN A 73 -11.01 5.09 -0.21
C ASN A 73 -12.44 4.55 -0.34
N MET A 74 -13.17 4.33 0.75
CA MET A 74 -14.60 3.99 0.71
C MET A 74 -15.48 5.22 0.46
N ASP A 75 -15.21 6.34 1.14
CA ASP A 75 -15.94 7.58 0.97
C ASP A 75 -15.79 8.14 -0.45
N TYR A 76 -14.59 8.01 -1.04
CA TYR A 76 -14.29 8.41 -2.43
C TYR A 76 -13.92 7.23 -3.33
N ALA A 77 -14.70 6.14 -3.26
CA ALA A 77 -14.52 4.89 -3.99
C ALA A 77 -14.23 5.05 -5.48
N PHE A 78 -12.99 4.78 -5.89
CA PHE A 78 -12.44 5.01 -7.25
C PHE A 78 -13.26 4.36 -8.38
N PHE A 79 -14.02 3.31 -8.08
CA PHE A 79 -14.86 2.58 -9.03
C PHE A 79 -16.29 3.14 -9.18
N LEU A 80 -16.71 4.10 -8.35
CA LEU A 80 -18.03 4.74 -8.40
C LEU A 80 -17.98 6.07 -9.15
N ASP A 81 -18.99 6.30 -9.99
CA ASP A 81 -19.17 7.52 -10.79
C ASP A 81 -19.42 8.75 -9.91
N GLY A 82 -18.61 9.79 -10.08
CA GLY A 82 -18.65 10.94 -9.19
C GLY A 82 -19.91 11.80 -9.34
N LYS A 83 -20.57 11.78 -10.51
CA LYS A 83 -21.79 12.57 -10.75
C LYS A 83 -23.02 11.89 -10.16
N THR A 84 -23.15 10.59 -10.33
CA THR A 84 -24.28 9.78 -9.90
C THR A 84 -24.32 9.66 -8.38
N PHE A 85 -23.15 9.44 -7.76
CA PHE A 85 -23.03 9.28 -6.30
C PHE A 85 -22.66 10.58 -5.57
N GLY A 86 -22.48 11.68 -6.30
CA GLY A 86 -22.22 13.00 -5.71
C GLY A 86 -20.82 13.16 -5.10
N LEU A 87 -19.85 12.35 -5.52
CA LEU A 87 -18.45 12.40 -5.06
C LEU A 87 -17.70 13.62 -5.61
N ASN A 88 -18.20 14.24 -6.69
CA ASN A 88 -17.57 15.40 -7.33
C ASN A 88 -17.74 16.72 -6.57
N LYS A 89 -18.46 16.72 -5.44
CA LYS A 89 -18.77 17.94 -4.68
C LYS A 89 -17.52 18.58 -4.07
N ASP A 90 -16.54 17.76 -3.68
CA ASP A 90 -15.38 18.21 -2.90
C ASP A 90 -14.08 18.27 -3.70
N ARG A 91 -14.17 18.33 -5.05
CA ARG A 91 -12.99 18.28 -5.95
C ARG A 91 -12.19 17.00 -5.67
N ARG A 92 -12.83 15.87 -6.00
CA ARG A 92 -12.42 14.50 -5.69
C ARG A 92 -10.93 14.24 -5.98
N GLY A 93 -10.48 14.56 -7.18
CA GLY A 93 -9.11 14.31 -7.62
C GLY A 93 -8.09 15.12 -6.80
N GLU A 94 -8.38 16.40 -6.60
CA GLU A 94 -7.55 17.26 -5.74
C GLU A 94 -7.53 16.80 -4.29
N TYR A 95 -8.69 16.44 -3.75
CA TYR A 95 -8.83 15.96 -2.39
C TYR A 95 -8.02 14.69 -2.17
N TRP A 96 -8.04 13.75 -3.12
CA TRP A 96 -7.22 12.55 -3.05
C TRP A 96 -5.71 12.88 -3.05
N LEU A 97 -5.25 13.75 -3.97
CA LEU A 97 -3.84 14.18 -4.00
C LEU A 97 -3.41 14.87 -2.71
N TYR A 98 -4.28 15.72 -2.16
CA TYR A 98 -4.04 16.37 -0.88
C TYR A 98 -3.81 15.35 0.23
N ASN A 99 -4.67 14.33 0.31
CA ASN A 99 -4.55 13.28 1.32
C ASN A 99 -3.29 12.42 1.16
N VAL A 100 -2.94 12.03 -0.07
CA VAL A 100 -1.68 11.34 -0.35
C VAL A 100 -0.50 12.19 0.09
N ARG A 101 -0.51 13.50 -0.21
CA ARG A 101 0.54 14.41 0.22
C ARG A 101 0.61 14.54 1.74
N GLN A 102 -0.51 14.62 2.44
CA GLN A 102 -0.54 14.68 3.91
C GLN A 102 0.02 13.40 4.54
N LEU A 103 -0.34 12.23 4.02
CA LEU A 103 0.17 10.94 4.50
C LEU A 103 1.68 10.82 4.31
N LEU A 104 2.20 11.15 3.12
CA LEU A 104 3.64 11.15 2.86
C LEU A 104 4.38 12.14 3.76
N SER A 105 3.79 13.32 3.99
CA SER A 105 4.37 14.34 4.87
C SER A 105 4.40 13.86 6.32
N ARG A 106 3.36 13.16 6.78
CA ARG A 106 3.33 12.58 8.12
C ARG A 106 4.35 11.47 8.28
N TYR A 107 4.41 10.53 7.34
CA TYR A 107 5.43 9.47 7.32
C TYR A 107 6.85 10.07 7.34
N TYR A 108 7.10 11.12 6.55
CA TYR A 108 8.38 11.84 6.58
C TYR A 108 8.72 12.41 7.98
N PHE A 109 7.75 12.97 8.71
CA PHE A 109 8.01 13.44 10.08
C PHE A 109 8.33 12.32 11.07
N GLU A 110 7.72 11.14 10.92
CA GLU A 110 8.07 9.97 11.72
C GLU A 110 9.52 9.53 11.41
N ARG A 111 9.91 9.48 10.12
CA ARG A 111 11.30 9.20 9.71
C ARG A 111 12.30 10.18 10.31
N LEU A 112 11.99 11.49 10.30
CA LEU A 112 12.84 12.51 10.92
C LEU A 112 13.01 12.30 12.43
N SER A 113 11.94 11.88 13.11
CA SER A 113 11.97 11.60 14.56
C SER A 113 12.89 10.43 14.90
N HIS A 114 13.09 9.49 13.97
CA HIS A 114 14.04 8.37 14.09
C HIS A 114 15.42 8.66 13.48
N GLY A 115 15.64 9.86 12.93
CA GLY A 115 16.91 10.23 12.29
C GLY A 115 17.16 9.53 10.95
N TYR A 116 16.09 9.14 10.23
CA TYR A 116 16.18 8.38 8.98
C TYR A 116 16.32 9.28 7.75
N GLY A 117 16.09 10.59 7.91
CA GLY A 117 16.21 11.57 6.84
C GLY A 117 15.04 11.51 5.86
N GLU A 118 15.35 11.77 4.59
CA GLU A 118 14.36 11.81 3.51
C GLU A 118 13.79 10.43 3.17
N ILE A 119 12.63 10.42 2.52
CA ILE A 119 12.04 9.21 1.95
C ILE A 119 12.91 8.85 0.74
N PRO A 120 13.46 7.62 0.67
CA PRO A 120 14.32 7.23 -0.46
C PRO A 120 13.53 7.29 -1.77
N GLU A 121 14.21 7.73 -2.83
CA GLU A 121 13.64 7.65 -4.18
C GLU A 121 13.46 6.19 -4.57
N PHE A 122 12.27 5.88 -5.09
CA PHE A 122 11.95 4.53 -5.53
C PHE A 122 12.23 4.38 -7.03
N SER A 123 12.94 3.31 -7.39
CA SER A 123 13.12 2.89 -8.78
C SER A 123 12.59 1.49 -8.95
N PHE A 124 11.72 1.32 -9.95
CA PHE A 124 11.19 0.02 -10.34
C PHE A 124 12.23 -0.92 -10.96
N LEU A 125 13.48 -0.49 -11.19
CA LEU A 125 14.54 -1.34 -11.74
C LEU A 125 15.62 -1.68 -10.71
N ASN A 126 15.70 -0.90 -9.63
CA ASN A 126 16.73 -1.09 -8.63
C ASN A 126 16.31 -2.16 -7.63
N THR A 127 17.30 -2.81 -7.02
CA THR A 127 17.07 -3.70 -5.88
C THR A 127 16.35 -2.95 -4.76
N ILE A 128 15.27 -3.54 -4.25
CA ILE A 128 14.53 -2.99 -3.12
C ILE A 128 15.25 -3.39 -1.84
N GLU A 129 15.91 -2.44 -1.19
CA GLU A 129 16.72 -2.67 0.02
C GLU A 129 15.87 -3.21 1.18
N TYR A 130 14.73 -2.56 1.45
CA TYR A 130 13.85 -2.89 2.57
C TYR A 130 12.68 -3.77 2.11
N GLY A 131 12.74 -5.03 2.52
CA GLY A 131 11.66 -5.99 2.40
C GLY A 131 10.55 -5.74 3.42
N TYR A 132 9.46 -6.49 3.30
CA TYR A 132 8.33 -6.43 4.21
C TYR A 132 7.66 -7.81 4.30
N ASN A 133 7.52 -8.33 5.52
CA ASN A 133 6.70 -9.48 5.83
C ASN A 133 5.51 -9.00 6.66
N PRO A 134 4.29 -8.95 6.10
CA PRO A 134 3.13 -8.43 6.83
C PRO A 134 2.69 -9.32 8.00
N GLN A 135 3.14 -10.57 8.06
CA GLN A 135 2.68 -11.59 9.04
C GLN A 135 1.14 -11.77 9.10
N LEU A 136 0.43 -11.29 8.07
CA LEU A 136 -1.02 -11.43 7.92
C LEU A 136 -1.39 -12.79 7.31
N VAL A 137 -2.63 -13.21 7.60
CA VAL A 137 -3.22 -14.47 7.10
C VAL A 137 -4.61 -14.16 6.54
N TYR A 138 -4.89 -14.69 5.36
CA TYR A 138 -6.21 -14.64 4.74
C TYR A 138 -7.23 -15.49 5.52
N TYR A 139 -8.51 -15.24 5.30
CA TYR A 139 -9.58 -16.03 5.92
C TYR A 139 -9.50 -17.53 5.61
N ASN A 140 -8.94 -17.90 4.45
CA ASN A 140 -8.72 -19.29 4.05
C ASN A 140 -7.47 -19.93 4.70
N GLY A 141 -6.76 -19.22 5.58
CA GLY A 141 -5.56 -19.68 6.26
C GLY A 141 -4.26 -19.52 5.48
N VAL A 142 -4.31 -19.02 4.24
CA VAL A 142 -3.10 -18.77 3.44
C VAL A 142 -2.43 -17.48 3.94
N GLY A 143 -1.11 -17.51 4.13
CA GLY A 143 -0.35 -16.31 4.50
C GLY A 143 -0.29 -15.29 3.36
N PHE A 144 -0.24 -14.00 3.69
CA PHE A 144 0.06 -12.97 2.70
C PHE A 144 1.46 -13.15 2.10
N SER A 145 1.63 -12.71 0.84
CA SER A 145 2.95 -12.64 0.23
C SER A 145 3.86 -11.70 1.03
N TYR A 146 5.16 -11.96 0.95
CA TYR A 146 6.18 -11.17 1.61
C TYR A 146 7.34 -10.93 0.67
N ARG A 147 8.06 -9.83 0.88
CA ARG A 147 9.22 -9.44 0.08
C ARG A 147 10.46 -9.46 0.97
N LYS A 148 11.50 -10.17 0.52
CA LYS A 148 12.77 -10.23 1.25
C LYS A 148 13.54 -8.90 1.16
N ASN A 149 14.42 -8.65 2.13
CA ASN A 149 15.39 -7.57 2.03
C ASN A 149 16.29 -7.78 0.81
N TYR A 150 16.74 -6.70 0.19
CA TYR A 150 17.53 -6.71 -1.06
C TYR A 150 16.86 -7.51 -2.20
N TYR A 151 15.56 -7.31 -2.39
CA TYR A 151 14.81 -7.98 -3.45
C TYR A 151 15.28 -7.50 -4.83
N GLU A 152 15.89 -8.40 -5.59
CA GLU A 152 16.40 -8.13 -6.93
C GLU A 152 15.26 -8.19 -7.94
N VAL A 153 14.87 -7.02 -8.44
CA VAL A 153 13.82 -6.89 -9.46
C VAL A 153 14.19 -7.65 -10.74
N GLU A 154 15.46 -7.67 -11.15
CA GLU A 154 15.80 -8.26 -12.45
C GLU A 154 15.50 -9.77 -12.51
N SER A 155 15.72 -10.45 -11.38
CA SER A 155 15.56 -11.90 -11.24
C SER A 155 14.10 -12.34 -11.02
N TYR A 156 13.30 -11.51 -10.34
CA TYR A 156 11.96 -11.89 -9.87
C TYR A 156 10.85 -10.91 -10.33
N GLY A 157 11.21 -9.90 -11.11
CA GLY A 157 10.31 -8.82 -11.50
C GLY A 157 9.21 -9.26 -12.44
N LYS A 158 7.98 -8.82 -12.14
CA LYS A 158 6.83 -9.00 -13.04
C LYS A 158 6.84 -7.91 -14.11
N TYR A 159 7.68 -8.11 -15.13
CA TYR A 159 7.94 -7.13 -16.19
C TYR A 159 6.68 -6.64 -16.91
N ASP A 160 5.66 -7.49 -17.05
CA ASP A 160 4.38 -7.10 -17.65
C ASP A 160 3.66 -5.98 -16.88
N TYR A 161 3.76 -5.96 -15.54
CA TYR A 161 3.20 -4.89 -14.72
C TYR A 161 4.11 -3.66 -14.74
N TYR A 162 5.43 -3.89 -14.65
CA TYR A 162 6.43 -2.83 -14.75
C TYR A 162 6.24 -1.97 -16.01
N TYR A 163 6.13 -2.58 -17.19
CA TYR A 163 5.98 -1.83 -18.44
C TYR A 163 4.70 -0.99 -18.46
N LYS A 164 3.60 -1.48 -17.87
CA LYS A 164 2.34 -0.71 -17.76
C LYS A 164 2.48 0.49 -16.84
N VAL A 165 3.18 0.33 -15.73
CA VAL A 165 3.41 1.40 -14.76
C VAL A 165 4.37 2.46 -15.33
N VAL A 166 5.43 2.05 -16.01
CA VAL A 166 6.36 2.98 -16.66
C VAL A 166 5.69 3.71 -17.82
N ASP A 167 4.90 3.02 -18.66
CA ASP A 167 4.14 3.69 -19.71
C ASP A 167 3.18 4.72 -19.10
N PHE A 168 2.55 4.41 -17.95
CA PHE A 168 1.70 5.37 -17.25
C PHE A 168 2.44 6.65 -16.87
N PHE A 169 3.61 6.52 -16.22
CA PHE A 169 4.40 7.67 -15.82
C PHE A 169 4.92 8.47 -17.01
N ASN A 170 5.36 7.80 -18.08
CA ASN A 170 5.80 8.48 -19.31
C ASN A 170 4.69 9.33 -19.93
N ARG A 171 3.44 8.82 -19.96
CA ARG A 171 2.31 9.58 -20.49
C ARG A 171 1.90 10.73 -19.60
N ILE A 172 1.93 10.54 -18.28
CA ILE A 172 1.67 11.62 -17.34
C ILE A 172 2.72 12.73 -17.48
N ASP A 173 4.00 12.37 -17.59
CA ASP A 173 5.08 13.33 -17.83
C ASP A 173 4.87 14.10 -19.14
N GLU A 174 4.48 13.41 -20.21
CA GLU A 174 4.17 14.04 -21.50
C GLU A 174 2.99 15.04 -21.39
N ILE A 175 1.92 14.65 -20.69
CA ILE A 175 0.74 15.49 -20.45
C ILE A 175 1.10 16.74 -19.65
N ILE A 176 1.87 16.57 -18.57
CA ILE A 176 2.32 17.67 -17.71
C ILE A 176 3.25 18.59 -18.47
N THR A 177 4.23 18.04 -19.19
CA THR A 177 5.23 18.80 -19.97
C THR A 177 4.57 19.63 -21.07
N LYS A 178 3.58 19.07 -21.78
CA LYS A 178 2.79 19.82 -22.78
C LYS A 178 1.87 20.85 -22.12
N GLY A 179 1.44 20.60 -20.88
CA GLY A 179 0.45 21.38 -20.16
C GLY A 179 -0.94 21.31 -20.80
N VAL A 180 -1.21 20.23 -21.55
CA VAL A 180 -2.49 19.99 -22.23
C VAL A 180 -2.83 18.51 -22.11
N TYR A 181 -4.05 18.23 -21.66
CA TYR A 181 -4.60 16.88 -21.64
C TYR A 181 -5.59 16.70 -22.79
N VAL A 182 -5.32 15.76 -23.69
CA VAL A 182 -6.18 15.46 -24.83
C VAL A 182 -7.05 14.25 -24.48
N THR A 183 -8.36 14.44 -24.47
CA THR A 183 -9.34 13.36 -24.22
C THR A 183 -9.45 12.42 -25.41
N TYR A 184 -10.06 11.23 -25.23
CA TYR A 184 -10.31 10.28 -26.33
C TYR A 184 -11.11 10.88 -27.50
N ASP A 185 -12.00 11.85 -27.24
CA ASP A 185 -12.78 12.58 -28.25
C ASP A 185 -11.96 13.63 -29.02
N GLY A 186 -10.66 13.76 -28.75
CA GLY A 186 -9.78 14.75 -29.36
C GLY A 186 -9.91 16.17 -28.78
N LYS A 187 -10.72 16.36 -27.73
CA LYS A 187 -10.81 17.65 -27.02
C LYS A 187 -9.55 17.90 -26.18
N SER A 188 -8.95 19.07 -26.37
CA SER A 188 -7.82 19.54 -25.58
C SER A 188 -8.29 20.30 -24.34
N ILE A 189 -7.78 19.91 -23.18
CA ILE A 189 -7.99 20.54 -21.87
C ILE A 189 -6.68 21.21 -21.46
N ASP A 190 -6.72 22.52 -21.19
CA ASP A 190 -5.55 23.26 -20.72
C ASP A 190 -5.28 22.94 -19.24
N LEU A 191 -4.05 22.54 -18.93
CA LEU A 191 -3.64 22.17 -17.57
C LEU A 191 -3.03 23.32 -16.77
N ARG A 192 -2.94 24.53 -17.36
CA ARG A 192 -2.35 25.71 -16.69
C ARG A 192 -3.33 26.47 -15.80
N LYS A 193 -4.49 25.88 -15.50
CA LYS A 193 -5.54 26.50 -14.70
C LYS A 193 -5.62 25.84 -13.32
N PRO A 194 -6.03 26.58 -12.26
CA PRO A 194 -6.16 26.01 -10.92
C PRO A 194 -7.10 24.81 -10.84
N GLU A 195 -8.14 24.76 -11.66
CA GLU A 195 -9.12 23.67 -11.69
C GLU A 195 -8.54 22.38 -12.29
N SER A 196 -7.44 22.50 -13.05
CA SER A 196 -6.89 21.38 -13.82
C SER A 196 -6.20 20.32 -12.95
N ILE A 197 -5.88 20.65 -11.70
CA ILE A 197 -5.38 19.69 -10.70
C ILE A 197 -6.37 18.55 -10.46
N GLU A 198 -7.68 18.79 -10.64
CA GLU A 198 -8.71 17.76 -10.52
C GLU A 198 -8.50 16.64 -11.54
N TYR A 199 -8.18 16.99 -12.78
CA TYR A 199 -7.93 16.01 -13.84
C TYR A 199 -6.67 15.18 -13.55
N ILE A 200 -5.61 15.84 -13.08
CA ILE A 200 -4.38 15.13 -12.68
C ILE A 200 -4.67 14.19 -11.51
N GLY A 201 -5.40 14.65 -10.50
CA GLY A 201 -5.78 13.82 -9.36
C GLY A 201 -6.63 12.62 -9.75
N ASN A 202 -7.59 12.81 -10.66
CA ASN A 202 -8.39 11.70 -11.18
C ASN A 202 -7.53 10.68 -11.94
N ILE A 203 -6.59 11.14 -12.76
CA ILE A 203 -5.65 10.26 -13.48
C ILE A 203 -4.74 9.51 -12.51
N MET A 204 -4.18 10.20 -11.52
CA MET A 204 -3.31 9.58 -10.51
C MET A 204 -4.09 8.59 -9.65
N GLN A 205 -5.33 8.87 -9.25
CA GLN A 205 -6.15 7.87 -8.54
C GLN A 205 -6.54 6.69 -9.45
N GLY A 206 -6.61 6.91 -10.78
CA GLY A 206 -7.14 5.93 -11.73
C GLY A 206 -8.65 5.72 -11.59
N ASN A 207 -9.38 6.77 -11.18
CA ASN A 207 -10.82 6.67 -10.96
C ASN A 207 -11.63 6.70 -12.27
N VAL A 208 -12.92 6.34 -12.17
CA VAL A 208 -13.84 6.28 -13.32
C VAL A 208 -14.15 7.64 -13.96
N ASP A 209 -13.88 8.74 -13.26
CA ASP A 209 -14.10 10.11 -13.75
C ASP A 209 -12.98 10.57 -14.69
N THR A 210 -11.96 9.74 -14.93
CA THR A 210 -10.93 9.98 -15.95
C THR A 210 -11.52 9.91 -17.36
N PHE A 211 -11.05 10.79 -18.26
CA PHE A 211 -11.53 10.79 -19.64
C PHE A 211 -10.98 9.61 -20.46
N ASP A 212 -9.77 9.14 -20.16
CA ASP A 212 -9.18 7.94 -20.79
C ASP A 212 -9.08 6.79 -19.79
N ASN A 213 -10.20 6.07 -19.66
CA ASN A 213 -10.34 4.93 -18.77
C ASN A 213 -9.53 3.70 -19.22
N TYR A 214 -9.22 3.56 -20.52
CA TYR A 214 -8.51 2.38 -21.02
C TYR A 214 -7.08 2.35 -20.46
N PHE A 215 -6.45 3.52 -20.40
CA PHE A 215 -5.07 3.64 -20.03
C PHE A 215 -4.87 3.96 -18.54
N PHE A 216 -5.60 4.94 -18.00
CA PHE A 216 -5.31 5.48 -16.66
C PHE A 216 -5.96 4.71 -15.50
N LYS A 217 -6.91 3.81 -15.76
CA LYS A 217 -7.69 3.19 -14.67
C LYS A 217 -6.91 2.18 -13.82
N PHE A 218 -6.00 1.42 -14.44
CA PHE A 218 -5.43 0.22 -13.80
C PHE A 218 -3.98 0.36 -13.37
N TRP A 219 -3.32 1.50 -13.64
CA TRP A 219 -1.91 1.68 -13.30
C TRP A 219 -1.65 1.48 -11.79
N TYR A 220 -2.53 2.04 -10.94
CA TYR A 220 -2.40 2.01 -9.49
C TYR A 220 -2.46 0.56 -8.99
N MET A 221 -3.40 -0.23 -9.52
CA MET A 221 -3.50 -1.66 -9.26
C MET A 221 -2.23 -2.40 -9.72
N PHE A 222 -1.74 -2.16 -10.93
CA PHE A 222 -0.51 -2.82 -11.42
C PHE A 222 0.72 -2.46 -10.59
N ALA A 223 0.84 -1.21 -10.13
CA ALA A 223 1.91 -0.79 -9.24
C ALA A 223 1.85 -1.54 -7.90
N HIS A 224 0.64 -1.69 -7.34
CA HIS A 224 0.45 -2.44 -6.10
C HIS A 224 0.75 -3.93 -6.29
N MET A 225 0.30 -4.53 -7.39
CA MET A 225 0.58 -5.93 -7.67
C MET A 225 2.06 -6.21 -7.88
N TYR A 226 2.75 -5.29 -8.55
CA TYR A 226 4.18 -5.37 -8.79
C TYR A 226 4.97 -5.31 -7.47
N LEU A 227 4.62 -4.38 -6.58
CA LEU A 227 5.30 -4.21 -5.29
C LEU A 227 4.95 -5.31 -4.28
N GLY A 228 3.72 -5.83 -4.31
CA GLY A 228 3.25 -6.90 -3.43
C GLY A 228 3.67 -8.30 -3.87
N ASP A 229 4.37 -8.43 -5.00
CA ASP A 229 4.75 -9.70 -5.62
C ASP A 229 3.57 -10.68 -5.85
N VAL A 230 2.41 -10.16 -6.23
CA VAL A 230 1.15 -10.92 -6.43
C VAL A 230 0.73 -10.97 -7.90
N ASN A 231 0.02 -12.02 -8.33
CA ASN A 231 -0.42 -12.21 -9.71
C ASN A 231 -1.84 -11.66 -9.92
N THR A 232 -2.28 -11.48 -11.18
CA THR A 232 -3.65 -11.04 -11.53
C THR A 232 -4.76 -11.94 -11.01
N ASN A 233 -4.45 -13.20 -10.73
CA ASN A 233 -5.41 -14.17 -10.21
C ASN A 233 -5.48 -14.14 -8.68
N ASP A 234 -4.54 -13.46 -8.03
CA ASP A 234 -4.52 -13.24 -6.60
C ASP A 234 -5.32 -11.95 -6.35
N TYR A 235 -6.63 -12.09 -6.20
CA TYR A 235 -7.58 -10.96 -6.16
C TYR A 235 -7.45 -10.04 -4.93
N GLU A 236 -6.53 -10.33 -4.02
CA GLU A 236 -6.35 -9.62 -2.75
C GLU A 236 -4.89 -9.19 -2.64
N VAL A 237 -4.64 -7.89 -2.78
CA VAL A 237 -3.30 -7.29 -2.67
C VAL A 237 -3.29 -6.45 -1.41
N ALA A 238 -2.58 -6.87 -0.36
CA ALA A 238 -2.22 -5.95 0.72
C ALA A 238 -0.87 -5.31 0.41
N LEU A 239 -0.91 -4.02 0.10
CA LEU A 239 0.21 -3.14 0.39
C LEU A 239 -0.28 -2.15 1.42
N MET A 240 0.14 -2.40 2.65
CA MET A 240 0.13 -1.41 3.70
C MET A 240 1.41 -0.60 3.51
N PHE A 241 1.31 0.73 3.41
CA PHE A 241 2.39 1.71 3.16
C PHE A 241 3.81 1.28 3.57
N SER A 242 4.48 0.44 2.76
CA SER A 242 5.83 -0.09 2.99
C SER A 242 6.71 0.13 1.77
#